data_AF-A0AAV2RX97-F1
#
_entry.id   AF-A0AAV2RX97-F1
#
_cell.length_a   1.000
_cell.length_b   1.000
_cell.length_c   1.000
_cell.angle_alpha   90.00
_cell.angle_beta   90.00
_cell.angle_gamma   90.00
#
_symmetry.space_group_name_H-M   'P 1'
#
loop_
_entity.id
_entity.type
_entity.pdbx_description
1 polymer ?
#
loop_
_entity_poly.entity_id
_entity_poly.type
_entity_poly.pdbx_seq_one_letter_code
_entity_poly.pdbx_strand_id
1 'polypeptide(L)'
;IGPFKIDEELIASPEGISQKLSDQYTTSFSTPIPNQSIGDPKEFFSFTEEDPNNTLLTDIIFSREIIIKEIGNIKSNSAPGPDHFSVTLLQQCADELSEPLYILWRHSLDAGDIAPLLKKAVVCPILKPYSQRCNPASYRPVSLTSHLIKVFERVIRSSIVKHLENNNLLPKNQHGFITGRSTLSQL
;
A
#
# COMPACT_ATOMS: atom_id res chain seq x y z
N ILE A 1 8.98 16.87 -15.58
CA ILE A 1 8.43 17.54 -14.37
C ILE A 1 9.07 18.91 -14.31
N GLY A 2 8.35 19.96 -13.92
CA GLY A 2 8.91 21.31 -13.88
C GLY A 2 9.24 21.87 -15.28
N PRO A 3 10.11 22.90 -15.36
CA PRO A 3 10.77 23.57 -14.23
C PRO A 3 9.78 24.25 -13.28
N PHE A 4 10.11 24.37 -12.00
CA PHE A 4 9.25 25.02 -11.01
C PHE A 4 9.53 26.51 -10.90
N LYS A 5 8.49 27.31 -10.67
CA LYS A 5 8.62 28.74 -10.38
C LYS A 5 8.08 28.99 -8.98
N ILE A 6 8.96 29.24 -8.02
CA ILE A 6 8.64 29.45 -6.61
C ILE A 6 9.28 30.76 -6.20
N ASP A 7 8.50 31.72 -5.70
CA ASP A 7 8.99 33.02 -5.23
C ASP A 7 9.95 33.73 -6.22
N GLU A 8 9.56 33.73 -7.49
CA GLU A 8 10.32 34.29 -8.64
C GLU A 8 11.61 33.54 -9.03
N GLU A 9 12.01 32.52 -8.28
CA GLU A 9 13.13 31.64 -8.60
C GLU A 9 12.69 30.49 -9.55
N LEU A 10 13.51 30.22 -10.57
CA LEU A 10 13.32 29.10 -11.49
C LEU A 10 14.17 27.90 -11.04
N ILE A 11 13.51 26.84 -10.62
CA ILE A 11 14.16 25.59 -10.22
C ILE A 11 14.05 24.58 -11.37
N ALA A 12 15.18 24.33 -12.03
CA ALA A 12 15.28 23.43 -13.18
C ALA A 12 16.20 22.21 -12.94
N SER A 13 17.03 22.22 -11.89
CA SER A 13 17.93 21.11 -11.59
C SER A 13 17.13 19.87 -11.14
N PRO A 14 17.52 18.65 -11.54
CA PRO A 14 16.83 17.43 -11.11
C PRO A 14 16.76 17.28 -9.59
N GLU A 15 17.85 17.61 -8.90
CA GLU A 15 17.93 17.58 -7.44
C GLU A 15 16.98 18.61 -6.81
N GLY A 16 16.99 19.86 -7.30
CA GLY A 16 16.09 20.90 -6.80
C GLY A 16 14.61 20.58 -7.03
N ILE A 17 14.28 20.01 -8.20
CA ILE A 17 12.93 19.54 -8.51
C ILE A 17 12.52 18.41 -7.54
N SER A 18 13.41 17.43 -7.32
CA SER A 18 13.15 16.32 -6.41
C SER A 18 12.92 16.80 -4.98
N GLN A 19 13.76 17.73 -4.49
CA GLN A 19 13.62 18.29 -3.15
C GLN A 19 12.30 19.03 -2.98
N LYS A 20 11.93 19.90 -3.92
CA LYS A 20 10.65 20.65 -3.82
C LYS A 20 9.42 19.77 -3.88
N LEU A 21 9.46 18.67 -4.63
CA LEU A 21 8.41 17.67 -4.59
C LEU A 21 8.35 16.95 -3.23
N SER A 22 9.50 16.56 -2.68
CA SER A 22 9.59 15.93 -1.36
C SER A 22 9.03 16.83 -0.26
N ASP A 23 9.43 18.10 -0.24
CA ASP A 23 8.92 19.10 0.70
C ASP A 23 7.40 19.23 0.58
N GLN A 24 6.90 19.38 -0.66
CA GLN A 24 5.46 19.49 -0.93
C GLN A 24 4.68 18.24 -0.46
N TYR A 25 5.20 17.03 -0.66
CA TYR A 25 4.53 15.81 -0.22
C TYR A 25 4.51 15.66 1.29
N THR A 26 5.56 16.11 1.96
CA THR A 26 5.66 16.08 3.43
C THR A 26 4.54 16.89 4.08
N THR A 27 4.11 18.00 3.46
CA THR A 27 3.00 18.83 3.99
C THR A 27 1.64 18.11 4.05
N SER A 28 1.48 16.99 3.34
CA SER A 28 0.23 16.21 3.35
C SER A 28 0.17 15.19 4.49
N PHE A 29 1.27 14.96 5.21
CA PHE A 29 1.32 14.02 6.33
C PHE A 29 1.11 14.76 7.66
N SER A 30 0.36 14.15 8.56
CA SER A 30 0.26 14.62 9.94
C SER A 30 1.54 14.35 10.70
N THR A 31 1.89 15.24 11.63
CA THR A 31 2.92 14.97 12.62
C THR A 31 2.36 13.94 13.61
N PRO A 32 3.10 12.85 13.90
CA PRO A 32 2.71 11.94 14.97
C PRO A 32 2.51 12.70 16.28
N ILE A 33 1.47 12.35 17.04
CA ILE A 33 1.19 13.01 18.32
C ILE A 33 2.38 12.75 19.26
N PRO A 34 3.06 13.81 19.75
CA PRO A 34 4.17 13.64 20.67
C PRO A 34 3.73 12.85 21.91
N ASN A 35 4.58 11.92 22.36
CA ASN A 35 4.39 11.07 23.55
C ASN A 35 3.25 10.03 23.48
N GLN A 36 2.66 9.78 22.32
CA GLN A 36 1.74 8.66 22.11
C GLN A 36 2.43 7.51 21.35
N SER A 37 3.55 7.02 21.90
CA SER A 37 4.20 5.82 21.37
C SER A 37 3.46 4.60 21.90
N ILE A 38 3.00 3.75 21.00
CA ILE A 38 2.45 2.44 21.36
C ILE A 38 3.64 1.57 21.78
N GLY A 39 3.73 1.26 23.07
CA GLY A 39 4.78 0.38 23.62
C GLY A 39 4.56 -1.07 23.21
N ASP A 40 3.58 -1.74 23.82
CA ASP A 40 3.13 -3.08 23.43
C ASP A 40 1.78 -2.98 22.70
N PRO A 41 1.71 -3.36 21.40
CA PRO A 41 0.45 -3.44 20.68
C PRO A 41 -0.59 -4.36 21.35
N LYS A 42 -0.18 -5.45 22.00
CA LYS A 42 -1.13 -6.36 22.66
C LYS A 42 -1.82 -5.68 23.84
N GLU A 43 -1.06 -4.98 24.66
CA GLU A 43 -1.60 -4.20 25.77
C GLU A 43 -2.47 -3.06 25.26
N PHE A 44 -2.00 -2.33 24.24
CA PHE A 44 -2.72 -1.19 23.69
C PHE A 44 -4.08 -1.58 23.10
N PHE A 45 -4.17 -2.72 22.39
CA PHE A 45 -5.41 -3.22 21.79
C PHE A 45 -6.17 -4.22 22.67
N SER A 46 -5.86 -4.33 23.96
CA SER A 46 -6.52 -5.27 24.90
C SER A 46 -8.02 -5.04 25.05
N PHE A 47 -8.51 -3.82 24.81
CA PHE A 47 -9.93 -3.47 24.89
C PHE A 47 -10.81 -4.11 23.79
N THR A 48 -10.22 -4.79 22.80
CA THR A 48 -10.99 -5.45 21.73
C THR A 48 -11.54 -6.83 22.12
N GLU A 49 -11.25 -7.33 23.32
CA GLU A 49 -11.65 -8.68 23.79
C GLU A 49 -13.07 -8.75 24.39
N GLU A 50 -13.82 -7.64 24.49
CA GLU A 50 -15.08 -7.59 25.26
C GLU A 50 -16.35 -8.05 24.53
N ASP A 51 -16.30 -8.40 23.23
CA ASP A 51 -17.49 -8.93 22.53
C ASP A 51 -17.42 -10.46 22.34
N PRO A 52 -18.14 -11.25 23.16
CA PRO A 52 -18.17 -12.71 23.05
C PRO A 52 -18.81 -13.23 21.75
N ASN A 53 -19.43 -12.37 20.93
CA ASN A 53 -19.93 -12.73 19.60
C ASN A 53 -18.96 -12.38 18.47
N ASN A 54 -17.88 -11.66 18.75
CA ASN A 54 -16.93 -11.24 17.73
C ASN A 54 -15.90 -12.36 17.49
N THR A 55 -16.00 -13.01 16.32
CA THR A 55 -14.98 -13.98 15.92
C THR A 55 -13.69 -13.21 15.65
N LEU A 56 -12.57 -13.60 16.25
CA LEU A 56 -11.28 -12.96 15.96
C LEU A 56 -10.67 -13.54 14.67
N LEU A 57 -10.05 -12.69 13.85
CA LEU A 57 -9.19 -13.13 12.75
C LEU A 57 -7.82 -13.50 13.32
N THR A 58 -7.62 -14.77 13.63
CA THR A 58 -6.39 -15.27 14.28
C THR A 58 -5.30 -15.70 13.31
N ASP A 59 -5.67 -16.05 12.07
CA ASP A 59 -4.72 -16.46 11.04
C ASP A 59 -5.20 -16.12 9.64
N ILE A 60 -4.26 -16.06 8.70
CA ILE A 60 -4.51 -15.83 7.28
C ILE A 60 -3.89 -16.97 6.48
N ILE A 61 -4.73 -17.65 5.71
CA ILE A 61 -4.32 -18.79 4.90
C ILE A 61 -3.52 -18.30 3.69
N PHE A 62 -2.29 -18.79 3.57
CA PHE A 62 -1.49 -18.73 2.36
C PHE A 62 -1.44 -20.11 1.71
N SER A 63 -1.49 -20.14 0.38
CA SER A 63 -1.23 -21.35 -0.40
C SER A 63 -0.58 -20.96 -1.73
N ARG A 64 0.06 -21.92 -2.39
CA ARG A 64 0.63 -21.70 -3.73
C ARG A 64 -0.42 -21.21 -4.71
N GLU A 65 -1.61 -21.81 -4.67
CA GLU A 65 -2.73 -21.50 -5.57
C GLU A 65 -3.22 -20.06 -5.37
N ILE A 66 -3.29 -19.60 -4.12
CA ILE A 66 -3.62 -18.21 -3.79
C ILE A 66 -2.54 -17.27 -4.34
N ILE A 67 -1.26 -17.60 -4.17
CA ILE A 67 -0.15 -16.77 -4.64
C ILE A 67 -0.14 -16.66 -6.16
N ILE A 68 -0.27 -17.79 -6.88
CA ILE A 68 -0.36 -17.81 -8.35
C ILE A 68 -1.52 -16.94 -8.82
N LYS A 69 -2.69 -17.09 -8.19
CA LYS A 69 -3.86 -16.26 -8.50
C LYS A 69 -3.57 -14.78 -8.31
N GLU A 70 -2.99 -14.38 -7.18
CA GLU A 70 -2.72 -12.97 -6.90
C GLU A 70 -1.61 -12.38 -7.78
N ILE A 71 -0.63 -13.20 -8.22
CA ILE A 71 0.33 -12.82 -9.26
C ILE A 71 -0.39 -12.54 -10.59
N GLY A 72 -1.34 -13.40 -10.97
CA GLY A 72 -2.16 -13.22 -12.17
C GLY A 72 -3.00 -11.94 -12.16
N ASN A 73 -3.39 -11.46 -10.98
CA ASN A 73 -4.16 -10.21 -10.82
C ASN A 73 -3.34 -8.93 -11.00
N ILE A 74 -2.02 -9.02 -11.11
CA ILE A 74 -1.15 -7.86 -11.35
C ILE A 74 -1.30 -7.43 -12.80
N LYS A 75 -1.49 -6.13 -13.06
CA LYS A 75 -1.55 -5.62 -14.43
C LYS A 75 -0.18 -5.82 -15.11
N SER A 76 -0.15 -6.47 -16.27
CA SER A 76 1.09 -6.83 -16.98
C SER A 76 1.95 -5.62 -17.40
N ASN A 77 1.38 -4.43 -17.46
CA ASN A 77 2.09 -3.17 -17.76
C ASN A 77 2.46 -2.37 -16.50
N SER A 78 2.42 -2.96 -15.31
CA SER A 78 2.79 -2.25 -14.08
C SER A 78 4.30 -2.02 -14.03
N ALA A 79 4.71 -0.83 -13.61
CA ALA A 79 6.11 -0.51 -13.38
C ALA A 79 6.64 -1.22 -12.11
N PRO A 80 7.90 -1.67 -12.11
CA PRO A 80 8.52 -2.34 -10.97
C PRO A 80 8.79 -1.36 -9.83
N GLY A 81 8.96 -1.91 -8.62
CA GLY A 81 9.42 -1.17 -7.45
C GLY A 81 10.94 -1.03 -7.39
N PRO A 82 11.49 -0.68 -6.21
CA PRO A 82 12.94 -0.55 -6.00
C PRO A 82 13.76 -1.84 -6.21
N ASP A 83 13.10 -2.99 -6.24
CA ASP A 83 13.71 -4.31 -6.46
C ASP A 83 13.85 -4.67 -7.94
N HIS A 84 13.31 -3.84 -8.85
CA HIS A 84 13.33 -4.03 -10.29
C HIS A 84 12.70 -5.34 -10.79
N PHE A 85 11.93 -6.02 -9.93
CA PHE A 85 11.27 -7.26 -10.30
C PHE A 85 10.13 -6.96 -11.28
N SER A 86 10.22 -7.46 -12.52
CA SER A 86 9.20 -7.19 -13.53
C SER A 86 7.94 -8.04 -13.32
N VAL A 87 6.77 -7.52 -13.68
CA VAL A 87 5.52 -8.30 -13.67
C VAL A 87 5.61 -9.48 -14.61
N THR A 88 6.20 -9.30 -15.79
CA THR A 88 6.33 -10.35 -16.81
C THR A 88 7.05 -11.57 -16.27
N LEU A 89 8.21 -11.37 -15.60
CA LEU A 89 8.95 -12.47 -14.99
C LEU A 89 8.13 -13.14 -13.89
N LEU A 90 7.49 -12.35 -13.02
CA LEU A 90 6.68 -12.89 -11.94
C LEU A 90 5.50 -13.74 -12.45
N GLN A 91 4.83 -13.30 -13.52
CA GLN A 91 3.71 -14.01 -14.14
C GLN A 91 4.14 -15.23 -14.93
N GLN A 92 5.25 -15.16 -15.66
CA GLN A 92 5.77 -16.28 -16.44
C GLN A 92 6.35 -17.40 -15.58
N CYS A 93 6.88 -17.06 -14.41
CA CYS A 93 7.46 -18.01 -13.46
C CYS A 93 6.57 -18.19 -12.22
N ALA A 94 5.25 -17.95 -12.34
CA ALA A 94 4.35 -17.93 -11.19
C ALA A 94 4.31 -19.29 -10.48
N ASP A 95 4.29 -20.38 -11.24
CA ASP A 95 4.27 -21.74 -10.70
C ASP A 95 5.55 -22.05 -9.92
N GLU A 96 6.72 -21.75 -10.49
CA GLU A 96 8.02 -21.98 -9.86
C GLU A 96 8.27 -21.07 -8.66
N LEU A 97 7.81 -19.81 -8.72
CA LEU A 97 7.97 -18.84 -7.64
C LEU A 97 6.93 -18.99 -6.53
N SER A 98 5.85 -19.75 -6.76
CA SER A 98 4.75 -19.88 -5.79
C SER A 98 5.19 -20.48 -4.45
N GLU A 99 6.00 -21.53 -4.48
CA GLU A 99 6.51 -22.21 -3.29
C GLU A 99 7.47 -21.34 -2.46
N PRO A 100 8.55 -20.75 -3.03
CA PRO A 100 9.44 -19.91 -2.23
C PRO A 100 8.72 -18.65 -1.70
N LEU A 101 7.78 -18.08 -2.46
CA LEU A 101 6.97 -16.96 -1.98
C LEU A 101 6.02 -17.40 -0.86
N TYR A 102 5.42 -18.59 -0.94
CA TYR A 102 4.59 -19.14 0.14
C TYR A 102 5.38 -19.24 1.44
N ILE A 103 6.57 -19.86 1.39
CA ILE A 103 7.43 -20.03 2.57
C ILE A 103 7.81 -18.66 3.14
N LEU A 104 8.23 -17.72 2.29
CA LEU A 104 8.61 -16.36 2.68
C LEU A 104 7.46 -15.63 3.38
N TRP A 105 6.26 -15.67 2.80
CA TRP A 105 5.11 -14.92 3.30
C TRP A 105 4.50 -15.53 4.55
N ARG A 106 4.45 -16.87 4.64
CA ARG A 106 4.03 -17.55 5.86
C ARG A 106 4.97 -17.18 7.01
N HIS A 107 6.27 -17.29 6.80
CA HIS A 107 7.27 -16.87 7.80
C HIS A 107 7.15 -15.39 8.15
N SER A 108 6.97 -14.50 7.17
CA SER A 108 6.82 -13.06 7.41
C SER A 108 5.59 -12.74 8.26
N LEU A 109 4.47 -13.44 8.03
CA LEU A 109 3.26 -13.30 8.84
C LEU A 109 3.48 -13.82 10.27
N ASP A 110 4.07 -15.01 10.43
CA ASP A 110 4.30 -15.64 11.74
C ASP A 110 5.27 -14.83 12.60
N ALA A 111 6.34 -14.31 11.99
CA ALA A 111 7.37 -13.52 12.68
C ALA A 111 6.97 -12.06 12.87
N GLY A 112 5.95 -11.56 12.14
CA GLY A 112 5.59 -10.15 12.13
C GLY A 112 6.67 -9.24 11.52
N ASP A 113 7.53 -9.77 10.64
CA ASP A 113 8.60 -9.01 10.00
C ASP A 113 8.63 -9.21 8.48
N ILE A 114 9.01 -8.13 7.78
CA ILE A 114 9.11 -8.06 6.32
C ILE A 114 10.49 -7.51 5.99
N ALA A 115 11.15 -8.08 4.97
CA ALA A 115 12.48 -7.66 4.57
C ALA A 115 12.54 -6.13 4.30
N PRO A 116 13.57 -5.39 4.76
CA PRO A 116 13.64 -3.94 4.62
C PRO A 116 13.52 -3.42 3.18
N LEU A 117 14.00 -4.18 2.19
CA LEU A 117 13.86 -3.82 0.77
C LEU A 117 12.39 -3.74 0.33
N LEU A 118 11.56 -4.66 0.83
CA LEU A 118 10.14 -4.77 0.48
C LEU A 118 9.29 -3.69 1.17
N LYS A 119 9.83 -3.05 2.22
CA LYS A 119 9.23 -1.88 2.90
C LYS A 119 9.49 -0.56 2.16
N LYS A 120 10.34 -0.55 1.11
CA LYS A 120 10.70 0.65 0.34
C LYS A 120 9.79 0.85 -0.88
N ALA A 121 9.68 2.10 -1.33
CA ALA A 121 8.97 2.47 -2.55
C ALA A 121 9.75 3.53 -3.33
N VAL A 122 9.59 3.55 -4.65
CA VAL A 122 9.98 4.68 -5.49
C VAL A 122 8.78 5.63 -5.61
N VAL A 123 8.95 6.90 -5.24
CA VAL A 123 7.87 7.90 -5.35
C VAL A 123 7.94 8.55 -6.73
N CYS A 124 6.95 8.28 -7.56
CA CYS A 124 6.82 8.84 -8.90
C CYS A 124 5.77 9.98 -8.92
N PRO A 125 6.15 11.21 -9.27
CA PRO A 125 5.22 12.33 -9.35
C PRO A 125 4.38 12.29 -10.65
N ILE A 126 3.05 12.35 -10.51
CA ILE A 126 2.11 12.38 -11.64
C ILE A 126 1.37 13.72 -11.69
N LEU A 127 1.42 14.41 -12.82
CA LEU A 127 0.73 15.68 -13.00
C LEU A 127 -0.80 15.50 -12.90
N LYS A 128 -1.45 16.29 -12.04
CA LYS A 128 -2.91 16.39 -11.97
C LYS A 128 -3.45 16.88 -13.32
N PRO A 129 -4.56 16.31 -13.82
CA PRO A 129 -5.21 16.81 -15.02
C PRO A 129 -5.46 18.32 -14.94
N TYR A 130 -5.25 19.03 -16.05
CA TYR A 130 -5.50 20.47 -16.19
C TYR A 130 -4.73 21.38 -15.19
N SER A 131 -3.67 20.88 -14.55
CA SER A 131 -2.87 21.65 -13.58
C SER A 131 -1.56 22.18 -14.17
N GLN A 132 -1.00 23.23 -13.58
CA GLN A 132 0.21 23.89 -14.06
C GLN A 132 1.48 23.09 -13.72
N ARG A 133 2.34 22.85 -14.72
CA ARG A 133 3.60 22.10 -14.56
C ARG A 133 4.66 22.78 -13.68
N CYS A 134 4.55 24.09 -13.51
CA CYS A 134 5.51 24.89 -12.75
C CYS A 134 5.24 24.91 -11.23
N ASN A 135 4.14 24.32 -10.77
CA ASN A 135 3.79 24.27 -9.35
C ASN A 135 3.97 22.82 -8.81
N PRO A 136 4.79 22.60 -7.77
CA PRO A 136 4.94 21.29 -7.13
C PRO A 136 3.63 20.66 -6.66
N ALA A 137 2.68 21.46 -6.14
CA ALA A 137 1.38 20.99 -5.66
C ALA A 137 0.49 20.41 -6.78
N SER A 138 0.84 20.66 -8.05
CA SER A 138 0.16 20.07 -9.20
C SER A 138 0.50 18.60 -9.42
N TYR A 139 1.46 18.03 -8.70
CA TYR A 139 1.86 16.63 -8.86
C TYR A 139 1.33 15.78 -7.70
N ARG A 140 0.77 14.61 -7.99
CA ARG A 140 0.39 13.59 -7.00
C ARG A 140 1.54 12.60 -6.83
N PRO A 141 1.93 12.23 -5.60
CA PRO A 141 2.87 11.15 -5.39
C PRO A 141 2.19 9.81 -5.68
N VAL A 142 2.85 8.94 -6.45
CA VAL A 142 2.49 7.53 -6.61
C VAL A 142 3.65 6.67 -6.15
N SER A 143 3.41 5.84 -5.13
CA SER A 143 4.41 4.93 -4.59
C SER A 143 4.46 3.63 -5.40
N LEU A 144 5.58 3.38 -6.06
CA LEU A 144 5.89 2.10 -6.70
C LEU A 144 6.57 1.18 -5.68
N THR A 145 5.80 0.28 -5.09
CA THR A 145 6.32 -0.83 -4.26
C THR A 145 6.58 -2.07 -5.09
N SER A 146 7.41 -2.97 -4.55
CA SER A 146 7.71 -4.30 -5.12
C SER A 146 6.44 -5.05 -5.53
N HIS A 147 6.48 -5.80 -6.63
CA HIS A 147 5.37 -6.68 -6.99
C HIS A 147 5.24 -7.87 -6.03
N LEU A 148 6.33 -8.30 -5.41
CA LEU A 148 6.34 -9.39 -4.45
C LEU A 148 5.52 -9.02 -3.21
N ILE A 149 5.78 -7.84 -2.61
CA ILE A 149 5.03 -7.40 -1.42
C ILE A 149 3.55 -7.12 -1.73
N LYS A 150 3.23 -6.65 -2.94
CA LYS A 150 1.84 -6.46 -3.37
C LYS A 150 1.02 -7.75 -3.37
N VAL A 151 1.65 -8.90 -3.65
CA VAL A 151 0.98 -10.21 -3.56
C VAL A 151 0.62 -10.49 -2.11
N PHE A 152 1.57 -10.34 -1.20
CA PHE A 152 1.36 -10.51 0.24
C PHE A 152 0.25 -9.58 0.79
N GLU A 153 0.33 -8.29 0.48
CA GLU A 153 -0.66 -7.28 0.89
C GLU A 153 -2.07 -7.59 0.39
N ARG A 154 -2.20 -8.12 -0.84
CA ARG A 154 -3.50 -8.50 -1.42
C ARG A 154 -4.14 -9.67 -0.67
N VAL A 155 -3.35 -10.70 -0.34
CA VAL A 155 -3.82 -11.85 0.44
C VAL A 155 -4.30 -11.37 1.81
N ILE A 156 -3.48 -10.56 2.51
CA ILE A 156 -3.85 -10.00 3.82
C ILE A 156 -5.12 -9.17 3.72
N ARG A 157 -5.17 -8.22 2.77
CA ARG A 157 -6.34 -7.37 2.55
C ARG A 157 -7.58 -8.19 2.29
N SER A 158 -7.51 -9.23 1.44
CA SER A 158 -8.67 -10.05 1.12
C SER A 158 -9.24 -10.73 2.36
N SER A 159 -8.37 -11.28 3.22
CA SER A 159 -8.78 -11.96 4.45
C SER A 159 -9.36 -11.00 5.47
N ILE A 160 -8.73 -9.83 5.68
CA ILE A 160 -9.24 -8.79 6.59
C ILE A 160 -10.61 -8.29 6.11
N VAL A 161 -10.73 -7.91 4.84
CA VAL A 161 -12.00 -7.38 4.31
C VAL A 161 -13.12 -8.40 4.41
N LYS A 162 -12.88 -9.67 4.01
CA LYS A 162 -13.87 -10.74 4.14
C LYS A 162 -14.30 -10.95 5.58
N HIS A 163 -13.35 -10.90 6.52
CA HIS A 163 -13.65 -11.03 7.94
C HIS A 163 -14.54 -9.89 8.44
N LEU A 164 -14.21 -8.64 8.09
CA LEU A 164 -15.01 -7.48 8.46
C LEU A 164 -16.42 -7.52 7.84
N GLU A 165 -16.55 -8.00 6.60
CA GLU A 165 -17.84 -8.16 5.92
C GLU A 165 -18.69 -9.27 6.55
N ASN A 166 -18.13 -10.47 6.76
CA ASN A 166 -18.84 -11.62 7.32
C ASN A 166 -19.35 -11.37 8.75
N ASN A 167 -18.65 -10.53 9.52
CA ASN A 167 -19.01 -10.18 10.90
C ASN A 167 -19.73 -8.83 11.02
N ASN A 168 -20.10 -8.18 9.90
CA ASN A 168 -20.76 -6.87 9.89
C ASN A 168 -20.02 -5.77 10.67
N LEU A 169 -18.69 -5.79 10.67
CA LEU A 169 -17.83 -4.86 11.41
C LEU A 169 -17.54 -3.56 10.64
N LEU A 170 -18.01 -3.44 9.40
CA LEU A 170 -17.86 -2.24 8.58
C LEU A 170 -18.99 -1.23 8.87
N PRO A 171 -18.67 0.07 9.09
CA PRO A 171 -19.67 1.11 9.22
C PRO A 171 -20.62 1.19 8.01
N LYS A 172 -21.91 1.37 8.28
CA LYS A 172 -22.94 1.47 7.22
C LYS A 172 -22.70 2.64 6.26
N ASN A 173 -22.11 3.72 6.74
CA ASN A 173 -21.76 4.93 5.98
C ASN A 173 -20.36 4.87 5.33
N GLN A 174 -19.64 3.74 5.40
CA GLN A 174 -18.36 3.60 4.69
C GLN A 174 -18.60 3.19 3.22
N HIS A 175 -18.47 4.14 2.29
CA HIS A 175 -18.70 3.87 0.86
C HIS A 175 -17.41 3.67 0.06
N GLY A 176 -16.32 4.32 0.47
CA GLY A 176 -15.03 4.21 -0.20
C GLY A 176 -14.38 2.84 0.02
N PHE A 177 -13.81 2.28 -1.05
CA PHE A 177 -12.99 1.06 -1.02
C PHE A 177 -13.70 -0.23 -0.55
N ILE A 178 -15.03 -0.21 -0.49
CA ILE A 178 -15.88 -1.37 -0.20
C ILE A 178 -16.44 -1.96 -1.50
N THR A 179 -16.42 -3.29 -1.62
CA THR A 179 -16.95 -3.99 -2.79
C THR A 179 -18.45 -3.70 -2.94
N GLY A 180 -18.89 -3.41 -4.17
CA GLY A 180 -20.30 -3.10 -4.45
C GLY A 180 -20.77 -1.70 -4.02
N ARG A 181 -19.89 -0.88 -3.42
CA ARG A 181 -20.17 0.53 -3.10
C ARG A 181 -19.39 1.46 -4.03
N SER A 182 -19.91 2.67 -4.23
CA SER A 182 -19.32 3.69 -5.11
C SER A 182 -19.58 5.09 -4.56
N THR A 183 -19.02 6.10 -5.22
CA THR A 183 -19.31 7.51 -4.89
C THR A 183 -20.79 7.86 -5.07
N LEU A 184 -21.53 7.12 -5.90
CA LEU A 184 -22.97 7.31 -6.06
C LEU A 184 -23.76 6.73 -4.89
N SER A 185 -23.27 5.66 -4.24
CA SER A 185 -23.94 5.07 -3.08
C SER A 185 -23.90 5.96 -1.82
N GLN A 186 -23.07 7.01 -1.83
CA GLN A 186 -22.93 7.98 -0.74
C GLN A 186 -23.93 9.14 -0.84
N LEU A 187 -24.51 9.37 -2.03
CA LEU A 187 -25.48 10.43 -2.30
C LEU A 187 -26.87 10.02 -1.79
#